data_AF-A0A1B5KUP3-F1
#
_entry.id   AF-A0A1B5KUP3-F1
#
_cell.length_a   1.000
_cell.length_b   1.000
_cell.length_c   1.000
_cell.angle_alpha   90.00
_cell.angle_beta   90.00
_cell.angle_gamma   90.00
#
_symmetry.space_group_name_H-M   'P 1'
#
loop_
_entity.id
_entity.type
_entity.pdbx_description
1 polymer ?
#
loop_
_entity_poly.entity_id
_entity_poly.type
_entity_poly.pdbx_seq_one_letter_code
_entity_poly.pdbx_strand_id
1 'polypeptide(L)'
;MSHRAAPLALTVIARTTLIRCPPISSRKYSDASDSSKPTLGRGATQRRADDRPWHRARSNTLPKSTSPDPTGGDATKAEIPPLKVNGGDKLPEIVFRAEADYTNDDEDKNDKPQSGNDANGSNVASYSGLGHEGPSRDKTRWVRWSGSTEIGDFIRDAARGREFTVSIEGHGEELRVAVPSFKDRTYYSRMRLRRMSREIDQMARIKRECDELAHKGAHALAKGGFVALAGWWGVVYYVTFHTEMGWDLVEPVTYLAGLSTIMGGYLWFLFISRDLSYKAAMNVTVSRRQNALYQERGFDPQKWEQIVYDANELRREIKTAAHEYGVDWDEMKDLGGEAVKEVLEEEDESRPNKGEDEVDNDDDADADDDNSKTRGRKSRRQKEHG
;
A
#
# COMPACT_ATOMS: atom_id res chain seq x y z
N MET A 1 62.22 30.18 53.38
CA MET A 1 63.35 29.67 52.59
C MET A 1 62.97 28.32 52.00
N SER A 2 63.13 28.20 50.68
CA SER A 2 63.21 26.98 49.86
C SER A 2 61.97 26.10 49.61
N HIS A 3 61.41 26.30 48.41
CA HIS A 3 60.98 25.34 47.38
C HIS A 3 61.01 23.83 47.68
N ARG A 4 59.94 23.09 47.29
CA ARG A 4 59.86 22.36 46.00
C ARG A 4 58.49 21.69 45.77
N ALA A 5 58.14 21.59 44.49
CA ALA A 5 56.88 21.15 43.90
C ALA A 5 56.89 19.65 43.52
N ALA A 6 55.70 19.02 43.59
CA ALA A 6 55.05 18.02 42.70
C ALA A 6 55.82 16.76 42.20
N PRO A 7 55.18 15.73 41.58
CA PRO A 7 53.75 15.56 41.25
C PRO A 7 53.13 14.17 41.55
N LEU A 8 51.79 14.16 41.43
CA LEU A 8 50.87 13.02 41.42
C LEU A 8 51.00 12.19 40.13
N ALA A 9 51.01 10.87 40.24
CA ALA A 9 50.86 9.93 39.13
C ALA A 9 49.47 9.27 39.20
N LEU A 10 48.58 9.65 38.28
CA LEU A 10 47.31 8.96 38.02
C LEU A 10 47.56 7.81 37.04
N THR A 11 47.38 6.58 37.50
CA THR A 11 47.41 5.38 36.65
C THR A 11 45.98 5.00 36.27
N VAL A 12 45.58 5.30 35.04
CA VAL A 12 44.31 4.83 34.45
C VAL A 12 44.56 3.49 33.78
N ILE A 13 44.07 2.41 34.39
CA ILE A 13 44.10 1.05 33.81
C ILE A 13 42.82 0.87 32.99
N ALA A 14 42.95 0.92 31.66
CA ALA A 14 41.90 0.50 30.74
C ALA A 14 41.86 -1.04 30.67
N ARG A 15 40.81 -1.66 31.21
CA ARG A 15 40.48 -3.08 31.02
C ARG A 15 39.66 -3.25 29.76
N THR A 16 40.31 -3.65 28.67
CA THR A 16 39.64 -4.12 27.44
C THR A 16 39.33 -5.61 27.57
N THR A 17 38.10 -5.95 27.91
CA THR A 17 37.61 -7.34 27.86
C THR A 17 37.23 -7.70 26.42
N LEU A 18 38.13 -8.43 25.75
CA LEU A 18 37.85 -9.15 24.50
C LEU A 18 37.01 -10.39 24.81
N ILE A 19 35.74 -10.39 24.37
CA ILE A 19 34.89 -11.58 24.37
C ILE A 19 35.31 -12.45 23.18
N ARG A 20 35.79 -13.65 23.48
CA ARG A 20 36.27 -14.66 22.54
C ARG A 20 35.14 -15.67 22.29
N CYS A 21 34.58 -15.70 21.09
CA CYS A 21 33.68 -16.77 20.65
C CYS A 21 34.48 -17.96 20.09
N PRO A 22 34.08 -19.22 20.34
CA PRO A 22 34.77 -20.42 19.84
C PRO A 22 34.37 -20.78 18.39
N PRO A 23 35.20 -21.53 17.65
CA PRO A 23 34.93 -21.89 16.26
C PRO A 23 33.97 -23.08 16.15
N ILE A 24 33.06 -22.99 15.18
CA ILE A 24 32.13 -24.05 14.78
C ILE A 24 32.89 -25.12 14.00
N SER A 25 32.82 -26.37 14.49
CA SER A 25 33.40 -27.56 13.89
C SER A 25 32.63 -27.97 12.62
N SER A 26 33.33 -28.04 11.50
CA SER A 26 32.86 -28.60 10.24
C SER A 26 32.81 -30.12 10.32
N ARG A 27 31.62 -30.71 10.37
CA ARG A 27 31.43 -32.16 10.25
C ARG A 27 31.09 -32.51 8.80
N LYS A 28 32.08 -33.05 8.09
CA LYS A 28 31.93 -33.70 6.78
C LYS A 28 31.09 -34.97 6.97
N TYR A 29 30.03 -35.12 6.18
CA TYR A 29 29.35 -36.41 6.00
C TYR A 29 29.63 -36.90 4.59
N SER A 30 30.18 -38.12 4.54
CA SER A 30 30.61 -38.85 3.35
C SER A 30 29.43 -39.32 2.53
N ASP A 31 29.55 -39.15 1.22
CA ASP A 31 28.69 -39.69 0.19
C ASP A 31 29.00 -41.18 0.00
N ALA A 32 28.00 -42.04 0.18
CA ALA A 32 28.07 -43.46 -0.15
C ALA A 32 26.65 -43.99 -0.36
N SER A 33 26.27 -44.19 -1.63
CA SER A 33 25.12 -45.05 -1.97
C SER A 33 25.50 -45.94 -3.15
N ASP A 34 25.93 -47.14 -2.79
CA ASP A 34 25.92 -48.32 -3.66
C ASP A 34 24.51 -48.93 -3.69
N SER A 35 24.24 -49.54 -4.83
CA SER A 35 23.07 -50.27 -5.28
C SER A 35 22.47 -51.27 -4.30
N SER A 36 21.13 -51.39 -4.29
CA SER A 36 20.38 -52.65 -4.34
C SER A 36 18.88 -52.46 -4.02
N LYS A 37 18.01 -52.97 -4.91
CA LYS A 37 16.61 -53.27 -4.58
C LYS A 37 16.56 -54.61 -3.85
N PRO A 38 15.64 -54.78 -2.89
CA PRO A 38 14.66 -55.85 -3.06
C PRO A 38 13.25 -55.48 -2.57
N THR A 39 12.33 -56.39 -2.90
CA THR A 39 10.88 -56.33 -2.88
C THR A 39 10.24 -56.70 -1.53
N LEU A 40 8.96 -56.31 -1.41
CA LEU A 40 7.88 -56.86 -0.55
C LEU A 40 7.83 -56.49 0.95
N GLY A 41 6.72 -55.85 1.33
CA GLY A 41 6.29 -55.71 2.72
C GLY A 41 5.06 -54.80 2.86
N ARG A 42 3.85 -55.33 2.67
CA ARG A 42 2.60 -54.69 3.13
C ARG A 42 2.63 -54.63 4.66
N GLY A 43 2.49 -53.43 5.25
CA GLY A 43 2.33 -53.29 6.70
C GLY A 43 2.37 -51.85 7.21
N ALA A 44 1.17 -51.25 7.32
CA ALA A 44 0.76 -50.27 8.31
C ALA A 44 1.41 -48.86 8.37
N THR A 45 0.48 -47.88 8.34
CA THR A 45 0.57 -46.52 8.92
C THR A 45 1.37 -45.45 8.19
N GLN A 46 0.89 -45.07 7.01
CA GLN A 46 0.99 -43.69 6.55
C GLN A 46 -0.44 -43.14 6.44
N ARG A 47 -0.94 -42.57 7.54
CA ARG A 47 -2.19 -41.81 7.53
C ARG A 47 -1.97 -40.64 6.57
N ARG A 48 -2.77 -40.57 5.51
CA ARG A 48 -2.72 -39.49 4.54
C ARG A 48 -3.00 -38.17 5.27
N ALA A 49 -2.34 -37.11 4.82
CA ALA A 49 -2.52 -35.76 5.38
C ALA A 49 -3.97 -35.24 5.27
N ASP A 50 -4.81 -35.94 4.50
CA ASP A 50 -6.19 -35.58 4.16
C ASP A 50 -7.24 -36.07 5.18
N ASP A 51 -6.88 -36.89 6.18
CA ASP A 51 -7.82 -37.40 7.20
C ASP A 51 -8.12 -36.40 8.34
N ARG A 52 -7.88 -35.10 8.14
CA ARG A 52 -8.22 -34.06 9.13
C ARG A 52 -9.62 -33.50 8.84
N PRO A 53 -10.58 -33.52 9.80
CA PRO A 53 -11.99 -33.22 9.55
C PRO A 53 -12.30 -31.83 8.96
N TRP A 54 -11.38 -30.89 9.09
CA TRP A 54 -11.53 -29.48 8.70
C TRP A 54 -10.79 -29.10 7.41
N HIS A 55 -10.08 -30.02 6.76
CA HIS A 55 -9.51 -29.82 5.42
C HIS A 55 -10.38 -30.50 4.35
N ARG A 56 -11.66 -30.10 4.27
CA ARG A 56 -12.45 -30.32 3.06
C ARG A 56 -12.15 -29.17 2.12
N ALA A 57 -11.38 -29.44 1.06
CA ALA A 57 -11.31 -28.55 -0.09
C ALA A 57 -12.74 -28.13 -0.45
N ARG A 58 -12.97 -26.82 -0.65
CA ARG A 58 -14.20 -26.30 -1.24
C ARG A 58 -14.33 -26.83 -2.67
N SER A 59 -14.73 -28.08 -2.83
CA SER A 59 -15.32 -28.55 -4.08
C SER A 59 -16.72 -27.95 -4.12
N ASN A 60 -16.95 -27.01 -5.01
CA ASN A 60 -18.25 -26.38 -5.27
C ASN A 60 -19.31 -27.35 -5.83
N THR A 61 -19.09 -28.66 -5.70
CA THR A 61 -19.96 -29.71 -6.22
C THR A 61 -20.74 -30.29 -5.05
N LEU A 62 -21.97 -29.79 -4.90
CA LEU A 62 -23.04 -30.51 -4.20
C LEU A 62 -23.13 -31.95 -4.74
N PRO A 63 -23.53 -32.93 -3.91
CA PRO A 63 -23.76 -34.29 -4.39
C PRO A 63 -24.72 -34.25 -5.57
N LYS A 64 -24.34 -34.90 -6.69
CA LYS A 64 -25.13 -34.90 -7.92
C LYS A 64 -26.48 -35.54 -7.64
N SER A 65 -27.51 -34.71 -7.61
CA SER A 65 -28.92 -35.10 -7.51
C SER A 65 -29.21 -36.25 -8.48
N THR A 66 -29.85 -37.32 -7.99
CA THR A 66 -30.30 -38.45 -8.81
C THR A 66 -31.65 -38.18 -9.48
N SER A 67 -32.31 -37.06 -9.18
CA SER A 67 -33.44 -36.54 -9.94
C SER A 67 -32.97 -35.53 -11.00
N PRO A 68 -33.57 -35.51 -12.20
CA PRO A 68 -33.33 -34.44 -13.16
C PRO A 68 -33.63 -33.10 -12.48
N ASP A 69 -32.67 -32.19 -12.47
CA ASP A 69 -32.88 -30.83 -11.99
C ASP A 69 -33.76 -30.08 -13.01
N PRO A 70 -35.02 -29.74 -12.70
CA PRO A 70 -35.87 -28.97 -13.61
C PRO A 70 -35.45 -27.50 -13.69
N THR A 71 -34.50 -27.09 -12.85
CA THR A 71 -34.18 -25.69 -12.55
C THR A 71 -32.94 -25.17 -13.28
N GLY A 72 -32.18 -26.03 -13.94
CA GLY A 72 -31.01 -25.64 -14.73
C GLY A 72 -29.94 -24.87 -13.95
N GLY A 73 -29.91 -24.99 -12.60
CA GLY A 73 -29.01 -24.25 -11.72
C GLY A 73 -29.54 -22.94 -11.12
N ASP A 74 -30.80 -22.55 -11.33
CA ASP A 74 -31.38 -21.34 -10.73
C ASP A 74 -31.90 -21.59 -9.30
N ALA A 75 -31.11 -21.19 -8.30
CA ALA A 75 -31.38 -21.47 -6.89
C ALA A 75 -32.70 -20.85 -6.38
N THR A 76 -33.12 -19.71 -6.93
CA THR A 76 -34.34 -19.02 -6.44
C THR A 76 -35.62 -19.74 -6.87
N LYS A 77 -35.59 -20.41 -8.02
CA LYS A 77 -36.74 -21.15 -8.57
C LYS A 77 -36.95 -22.51 -7.90
N ALA A 78 -35.93 -23.05 -7.23
CA ALA A 78 -36.02 -24.32 -6.52
C ALA A 78 -36.81 -24.24 -5.20
N GLU A 79 -36.92 -23.05 -4.60
CA GLU A 79 -37.60 -22.82 -3.32
C GLU A 79 -39.07 -22.36 -3.48
N ILE A 80 -39.50 -22.05 -4.71
CA ILE A 80 -40.86 -21.56 -5.00
C ILE A 80 -41.74 -22.72 -5.49
N PRO A 81 -42.99 -22.86 -4.99
CA PRO A 81 -43.89 -23.91 -5.47
C PRO A 81 -44.20 -23.77 -6.97
N PRO A 82 -44.33 -24.89 -7.72
CA PRO A 82 -44.63 -24.84 -9.14
C PRO A 82 -46.05 -24.32 -9.40
N LEU A 83 -46.21 -23.55 -10.48
CA LEU A 83 -47.51 -23.10 -10.98
C LEU A 83 -48.18 -24.22 -11.77
N LYS A 84 -49.46 -24.46 -11.51
CA LYS A 84 -50.28 -25.36 -12.33
C LYS A 84 -50.82 -24.59 -13.53
N VAL A 85 -50.28 -24.83 -14.72
CA VAL A 85 -50.74 -24.21 -15.97
C VAL A 85 -51.16 -25.32 -16.93
N ASN A 86 -52.43 -25.29 -17.38
CA ASN A 86 -52.99 -26.26 -18.34
C ASN A 86 -52.76 -27.74 -17.96
N GLY A 87 -52.77 -28.07 -16.66
CA GLY A 87 -52.58 -29.44 -16.16
C GLY A 87 -51.12 -29.91 -16.07
N GLY A 88 -50.15 -29.07 -16.44
CA GLY A 88 -48.72 -29.29 -16.21
C GLY A 88 -48.17 -28.39 -15.11
N ASP A 89 -47.12 -28.87 -14.43
CA ASP A 89 -46.36 -28.08 -13.46
C ASP A 89 -45.31 -27.24 -14.22
N LYS A 90 -45.44 -25.92 -14.14
CA LYS A 90 -44.52 -24.93 -14.74
C LYS A 90 -43.85 -24.14 -13.63
N LEU A 91 -42.54 -23.91 -13.74
CA LEU A 91 -41.83 -23.00 -12.83
C LEU A 91 -42.23 -21.54 -13.14
N PRO A 92 -42.50 -20.72 -12.12
CA PRO A 92 -42.87 -19.32 -12.32
C PRO A 92 -41.73 -18.52 -12.95
N GLU A 93 -42.06 -17.66 -13.92
CA GLU A 93 -41.12 -16.66 -14.41
C GLU A 93 -40.89 -15.57 -13.35
N ILE A 94 -39.63 -15.22 -13.12
CA ILE A 94 -39.22 -14.15 -12.20
C ILE A 94 -38.70 -12.99 -13.05
N VAL A 95 -39.24 -11.81 -12.83
CA VAL A 95 -38.87 -10.59 -13.55
C VAL A 95 -38.35 -9.54 -12.56
N PHE A 96 -37.13 -9.08 -12.78
CA PHE A 96 -36.52 -7.99 -12.02
C PHE A 96 -36.76 -6.66 -12.73
N ARG A 97 -37.16 -5.65 -11.96
CA ARG A 97 -37.31 -4.27 -12.45
C ARG A 97 -36.57 -3.31 -11.55
N ALA A 98 -35.90 -2.33 -12.15
CA ALA A 98 -35.27 -1.23 -11.44
C ALA A 98 -35.81 0.12 -11.94
N GLU A 99 -35.58 1.17 -11.15
CA GLU A 99 -35.93 2.53 -11.52
C GLU A 99 -35.10 3.00 -12.72
N ALA A 100 -35.76 3.54 -13.74
CA ALA A 100 -35.13 4.05 -14.96
C ALA A 100 -34.56 5.46 -14.77
N ASP A 101 -33.62 5.84 -15.62
CA ASP A 101 -33.18 7.23 -15.71
C ASP A 101 -34.29 8.15 -16.22
N TYR A 102 -34.43 9.30 -15.55
CA TYR A 102 -35.30 10.39 -15.97
C TYR A 102 -34.54 11.30 -16.94
N THR A 103 -34.17 10.78 -18.10
CA THR A 103 -33.67 11.63 -19.19
C THR A 103 -34.80 11.86 -20.18
N ASN A 104 -35.39 13.06 -20.10
CA ASN A 104 -36.05 13.80 -21.18
C ASN A 104 -37.46 13.44 -21.69
N ASP A 105 -38.30 12.67 -20.98
CA ASP A 105 -39.69 12.43 -21.45
C ASP A 105 -40.80 13.05 -20.60
N ASP A 106 -40.51 13.52 -19.37
CA ASP A 106 -41.50 14.13 -18.46
C ASP A 106 -41.28 15.64 -18.26
N GLU A 107 -40.98 16.38 -19.33
CA GLU A 107 -41.37 17.80 -19.35
C GLU A 107 -42.89 17.86 -19.45
N ASP A 108 -43.53 17.92 -18.29
CA ASP A 108 -44.82 18.56 -18.12
C ASP A 108 -44.73 19.92 -18.83
N LYS A 109 -45.52 20.12 -19.89
CA LYS A 109 -45.42 21.24 -20.86
C LYS A 109 -45.77 22.62 -20.26
N ASN A 110 -45.49 22.89 -18.99
CA ASN A 110 -46.02 24.07 -18.33
C ASN A 110 -45.08 24.86 -17.42
N ASP A 111 -43.78 24.54 -17.35
CA ASP A 111 -42.83 25.43 -16.68
C ASP A 111 -41.78 26.01 -17.64
N LYS A 112 -41.60 27.33 -17.55
CA LYS A 112 -40.78 28.14 -18.45
C LYS A 112 -39.31 27.70 -18.43
N PRO A 113 -38.62 27.70 -19.57
CA PRO A 113 -37.21 27.34 -19.62
C PRO A 113 -36.38 28.47 -19.00
N GLN A 114 -35.79 28.20 -17.83
CA GLN A 114 -34.79 29.07 -17.24
C GLN A 114 -33.41 28.65 -17.78
N SER A 115 -32.94 29.45 -18.73
CA SER A 115 -31.56 29.61 -19.23
C SER A 115 -30.49 28.70 -18.60
N GLY A 116 -29.98 27.78 -19.43
CA GLY A 116 -28.72 27.06 -19.26
C GLY A 116 -28.43 26.28 -20.55
N ASN A 117 -27.46 26.74 -21.33
CA ASN A 117 -26.97 26.06 -22.53
C ASN A 117 -26.36 24.71 -22.12
N ASP A 118 -27.11 23.61 -22.22
CA ASP A 118 -26.59 22.23 -22.28
C ASP A 118 -27.68 21.31 -22.88
N ALA A 119 -28.18 21.68 -24.07
CA ALA A 119 -29.14 20.89 -24.84
C ALA A 119 -28.45 19.77 -25.63
N ASN A 120 -27.62 18.97 -24.95
CA ASN A 120 -27.13 17.70 -25.50
C ASN A 120 -27.78 16.60 -24.67
N GLY A 121 -28.58 15.74 -25.32
CA GLY A 121 -29.24 14.63 -24.64
C GLY A 121 -28.22 13.85 -23.81
N SER A 122 -28.36 13.87 -22.49
CA SER A 122 -27.46 13.17 -21.59
C SER A 122 -27.64 11.67 -21.81
N ASN A 123 -26.83 11.09 -22.69
CA ASN A 123 -26.66 9.64 -22.82
C ASN A 123 -25.88 9.04 -21.63
N VAL A 124 -25.62 9.85 -20.61
CA VAL A 124 -24.93 9.47 -19.38
C VAL A 124 -25.99 9.09 -18.36
N ALA A 125 -25.94 7.84 -17.92
CA ALA A 125 -26.82 7.32 -16.90
C ALA A 125 -26.57 8.02 -15.56
N SER A 126 -27.61 8.42 -14.84
CA SER A 126 -27.45 9.26 -13.64
C SER A 126 -27.19 8.37 -12.41
N TYR A 127 -25.95 8.30 -11.91
CA TYR A 127 -25.62 7.49 -10.73
C TYR A 127 -25.70 8.33 -9.45
N SER A 128 -26.45 7.87 -8.45
CA SER A 128 -26.54 8.54 -7.13
C SER A 128 -25.72 7.83 -6.06
N GLY A 129 -25.60 6.51 -6.15
CA GLY A 129 -24.90 5.65 -5.20
C GLY A 129 -25.49 5.59 -3.79
N LEU A 130 -26.65 6.22 -3.57
CA LEU A 130 -27.31 6.34 -2.27
C LEU A 130 -28.15 5.09 -1.94
N GLY A 131 -28.67 4.38 -2.95
CA GLY A 131 -29.53 3.22 -2.73
C GLY A 131 -30.69 3.55 -1.79
N HIS A 132 -30.93 2.69 -0.80
CA HIS A 132 -32.02 2.86 0.18
C HIS A 132 -31.96 4.15 1.01
N GLU A 133 -30.77 4.75 1.16
CA GLU A 133 -30.57 6.05 1.84
C GLU A 133 -31.01 7.25 0.98
N GLY A 134 -31.34 7.02 -0.30
CA GLY A 134 -31.81 8.05 -1.22
C GLY A 134 -33.20 8.61 -0.88
N PRO A 135 -33.59 9.75 -1.48
CA PRO A 135 -34.91 10.34 -1.29
C PRO A 135 -36.01 9.45 -1.88
N SER A 136 -37.14 9.31 -1.18
CA SER A 136 -38.31 8.61 -1.72
C SER A 136 -39.02 9.47 -2.76
N ARG A 137 -39.33 8.88 -3.91
CA ARG A 137 -40.18 9.49 -4.94
C ARG A 137 -41.49 8.71 -5.04
N ASP A 138 -42.60 9.43 -5.16
CA ASP A 138 -43.94 8.82 -5.19
C ASP A 138 -44.29 8.18 -6.54
N LYS A 139 -43.64 8.62 -7.62
CA LYS A 139 -43.79 8.05 -8.97
C LYS A 139 -42.43 7.65 -9.51
N THR A 140 -42.26 6.35 -9.77
CA THR A 140 -41.02 5.79 -10.35
C THR A 140 -41.32 5.01 -11.62
N ARG A 141 -40.46 5.16 -12.64
CA ARG A 141 -40.54 4.42 -13.89
C ARG A 141 -39.76 3.12 -13.76
N TRP A 142 -40.43 1.99 -13.95
CA TRP A 142 -39.83 0.66 -13.78
C TRP A 142 -39.44 0.04 -15.13
N VAL A 143 -38.17 -0.33 -15.28
CA VAL A 143 -37.66 -1.00 -16.48
C VAL A 143 -37.30 -2.45 -16.15
N ARG A 144 -37.70 -3.37 -17.03
CA ARG A 144 -37.37 -4.80 -16.93
C ARG A 144 -35.91 -5.03 -17.32
N TRP A 145 -35.20 -5.81 -16.51
CA TRP A 145 -33.85 -6.25 -16.79
C TRP A 145 -33.80 -7.64 -17.42
N SER A 146 -32.73 -7.90 -18.18
CA SER A 146 -32.46 -9.21 -18.75
C SER A 146 -31.96 -10.17 -17.67
N GLY A 147 -32.37 -11.44 -17.74
CA GLY A 147 -31.88 -12.49 -16.83
C GLY A 147 -30.40 -12.84 -17.01
N SER A 148 -29.75 -12.32 -18.06
CA SER A 148 -28.33 -12.57 -18.34
C SER A 148 -27.39 -11.50 -17.76
N THR A 149 -27.91 -10.45 -17.12
CA THR A 149 -27.08 -9.39 -16.53
C THR A 149 -26.46 -9.86 -15.21
N GLU A 150 -25.21 -9.48 -14.94
CA GLU A 150 -24.57 -9.75 -13.67
C GLU A 150 -25.28 -9.01 -12.52
N ILE A 151 -25.41 -9.69 -11.37
CA ILE A 151 -26.09 -9.13 -10.20
C ILE A 151 -25.39 -7.85 -9.71
N GLY A 152 -24.06 -7.79 -9.80
CA GLY A 152 -23.28 -6.62 -9.38
C GLY A 152 -23.62 -5.37 -10.20
N ASP A 153 -23.71 -5.51 -11.52
CA ASP A 153 -24.06 -4.42 -12.43
C ASP A 153 -25.51 -3.99 -12.25
N PHE A 154 -26.42 -4.97 -12.09
CA PHE A 154 -27.83 -4.68 -11.78
C PHE A 154 -27.99 -3.90 -10.46
N ILE A 155 -27.30 -4.30 -9.39
CA ILE A 155 -27.39 -3.61 -8.09
C ILE A 155 -26.78 -2.21 -8.16
N ARG A 156 -25.68 -2.03 -8.91
CA ARG A 156 -25.05 -0.70 -9.11
C ARG A 156 -25.98 0.25 -9.84
N ASP A 157 -26.66 -0.25 -10.87
CA ASP A 157 -27.65 0.51 -11.63
C ASP A 157 -28.93 0.78 -10.81
N ALA A 158 -29.43 -0.23 -10.10
CA ALA A 158 -30.57 -0.10 -9.21
C ALA A 158 -30.32 0.84 -8.03
N ALA A 159 -29.05 1.06 -7.63
CA ALA A 159 -28.68 1.95 -6.53
C ALA A 159 -28.94 3.44 -6.82
N ARG A 160 -29.41 3.78 -8.03
CA ARG A 160 -30.04 5.07 -8.34
C ARG A 160 -31.30 5.29 -7.51
N GLY A 161 -32.12 4.25 -7.43
CA GLY A 161 -33.34 4.21 -6.66
C GLY A 161 -33.13 3.61 -5.27
N ARG A 162 -34.18 3.67 -4.45
CA ARG A 162 -34.14 3.11 -3.09
C ARG A 162 -34.37 1.61 -3.06
N GLU A 163 -35.13 1.12 -4.03
CA GLU A 163 -35.62 -0.24 -4.07
C GLU A 163 -35.76 -0.71 -5.52
N PHE A 164 -35.64 -2.02 -5.72
CA PHE A 164 -35.97 -2.68 -6.97
C PHE A 164 -37.16 -3.62 -6.76
N THR A 165 -37.95 -3.87 -7.81
CA THR A 165 -39.10 -4.77 -7.71
C THR A 165 -38.82 -6.13 -8.32
N VAL A 166 -39.40 -7.15 -7.69
CA VAL A 166 -39.37 -8.54 -8.15
C VAL A 166 -40.81 -8.99 -8.37
N SER A 167 -41.13 -9.31 -9.62
CA SER A 167 -42.43 -9.84 -10.02
C SER A 167 -42.31 -11.34 -10.24
N ILE A 168 -43.14 -12.12 -9.55
CA ILE A 168 -43.20 -13.59 -9.69
C ILE A 168 -44.50 -13.93 -10.43
N GLU A 169 -44.41 -14.68 -11.52
CA GLU A 169 -45.57 -15.18 -12.26
C GLU A 169 -46.52 -15.93 -11.30
N GLY A 170 -47.82 -15.60 -11.36
CA GLY A 170 -48.83 -16.20 -10.49
C GLY A 170 -48.96 -15.61 -9.08
N HIS A 171 -48.09 -14.68 -8.69
CA HIS A 171 -48.25 -13.85 -7.50
C HIS A 171 -48.74 -12.45 -7.89
N GLY A 172 -49.85 -11.99 -7.29
CA GLY A 172 -50.51 -10.73 -7.69
C GLY A 172 -49.82 -9.46 -7.19
N GLU A 173 -48.97 -9.55 -6.18
CA GLU A 173 -48.23 -8.42 -5.62
C GLU A 173 -46.75 -8.45 -6.03
N GLU A 174 -46.21 -7.28 -6.39
CA GLU A 174 -44.78 -7.11 -6.65
C GLU A 174 -44.01 -6.94 -5.33
N LEU A 175 -42.92 -7.68 -5.18
CA LEU A 175 -42.06 -7.59 -4.00
C LEU A 175 -41.09 -6.42 -4.17
N ARG A 176 -40.92 -5.59 -3.13
CA ARG A 176 -39.96 -4.47 -3.12
C ARG A 176 -38.77 -4.83 -2.24
N VAL A 177 -37.57 -4.67 -2.79
CA VAL A 177 -36.31 -5.00 -2.10
C VAL A 177 -35.42 -3.77 -2.08
N ALA A 178 -34.94 -3.39 -0.89
CA ALA A 178 -34.05 -2.25 -0.72
C ALA A 178 -32.68 -2.49 -1.37
N VAL A 179 -32.16 -1.47 -2.07
CA VAL A 179 -30.85 -1.54 -2.73
C VAL A 179 -29.75 -1.08 -1.75
N PRO A 180 -28.65 -1.85 -1.57
CA PRO A 180 -27.53 -1.43 -0.75
C PRO A 180 -26.88 -0.14 -1.25
N SER A 181 -26.57 0.78 -0.34
CA SER A 181 -25.82 2.00 -0.68
C SER A 181 -24.33 1.71 -0.89
N PHE A 182 -23.59 2.68 -1.44
CA PHE A 182 -22.13 2.64 -1.49
C PHE A 182 -21.51 2.39 -0.10
N LYS A 183 -22.09 3.02 0.94
CA LYS A 183 -21.62 2.89 2.32
C LYS A 183 -21.84 1.49 2.87
N ASP A 184 -22.94 0.82 2.52
CA ASP A 184 -23.21 -0.55 2.94
C ASP A 184 -22.28 -1.53 2.25
N ARG A 185 -22.08 -1.39 0.93
CA ARG A 185 -21.15 -2.22 0.16
C ARG A 185 -19.73 -2.13 0.71
N THR A 186 -19.29 -0.92 1.05
CA THR A 186 -17.92 -0.68 1.55
C THR A 186 -17.77 -0.81 3.07
N TYR A 187 -18.84 -1.13 3.80
CA TYR A 187 -18.86 -1.11 5.27
C TYR A 187 -17.73 -1.94 5.89
N TYR A 188 -17.60 -3.20 5.48
CA TYR A 188 -16.59 -4.10 6.03
C TYR A 188 -15.17 -3.76 5.58
N SER A 189 -15.00 -3.32 4.33
CA SER A 189 -13.70 -2.86 3.81
C SER A 189 -13.21 -1.62 4.56
N ARG A 190 -14.09 -0.63 4.78
CA ARG A 190 -13.78 0.58 5.56
C ARG A 190 -13.51 0.26 7.03
N MET A 191 -14.24 -0.68 7.63
CA MET A 191 -14.00 -1.12 9.01
C MET A 191 -12.63 -1.80 9.15
N ARG A 192 -12.24 -2.65 8.19
CA ARG A 192 -10.91 -3.27 8.15
C ARG A 192 -9.82 -2.23 7.92
N LEU A 193 -10.02 -1.28 7.00
CA LEU A 193 -9.10 -0.17 6.74
C LEU A 193 -8.86 0.67 8.00
N ARG A 194 -9.92 1.03 8.73
CA ARG A 194 -9.82 1.76 10.02
C ARG A 194 -8.97 1.02 11.05
N ARG A 195 -9.08 -0.32 11.10
CA ARG A 195 -8.26 -1.14 12.01
C ARG A 195 -6.79 -1.13 11.60
N MET A 196 -6.51 -1.36 10.32
CA MET A 196 -5.14 -1.35 9.80
C MET A 196 -4.51 0.04 9.94
N SER A 197 -5.25 1.11 9.68
CA SER A 197 -4.78 2.49 9.87
C SER A 197 -4.28 2.75 11.30
N ARG A 198 -5.01 2.29 12.32
CA ARG A 198 -4.57 2.41 13.72
C ARG A 198 -3.29 1.63 13.99
N GLU A 199 -3.15 0.46 13.39
CA GLU A 199 -1.94 -0.36 13.52
C GLU A 199 -0.74 0.31 12.83
N ILE A 200 -0.96 0.89 11.65
CA ILE A 200 0.02 1.67 10.90
C ILE A 200 0.44 2.90 11.70
N ASP A 201 -0.48 3.66 12.31
CA ASP A 201 -0.11 4.82 13.15
C ASP A 201 0.83 4.41 14.31
N GLN A 202 0.52 3.31 15.00
CA GLN A 202 1.36 2.80 16.09
C GLN A 202 2.75 2.40 15.62
N MET A 203 2.83 1.64 14.51
CA MET A 203 4.10 1.19 13.94
C MET A 203 4.90 2.34 13.31
N ALA A 204 4.25 3.31 12.68
CA ALA A 204 4.85 4.49 12.07
C ALA A 204 5.56 5.36 13.10
N ARG A 205 4.97 5.53 14.30
CA ARG A 205 5.61 6.28 15.39
C ARG A 205 6.94 5.64 15.81
N ILE A 206 6.95 4.31 15.98
CA ILE A 206 8.17 3.58 16.34
C ILE A 206 9.21 3.67 15.21
N LYS A 207 8.79 3.52 13.95
CA LYS A 207 9.64 3.66 12.76
C LYS A 207 10.29 5.05 12.71
N ARG A 208 9.50 6.11 12.82
CA ARG A 208 9.97 7.52 12.80
C ARG A 208 10.99 7.80 13.90
N GLU A 209 10.78 7.29 15.11
CA GLU A 209 11.74 7.45 16.21
C GLU A 209 13.07 6.72 15.94
N CYS A 210 13.02 5.51 15.40
CA CYS A 210 14.22 4.76 15.00
C CYS A 210 14.99 5.46 13.88
N ASP A 211 14.28 5.97 12.89
CA ASP A 211 14.86 6.65 11.72
C ASP A 211 15.56 7.94 12.15
N GLU A 212 14.93 8.72 13.02
CA GLU A 212 15.54 9.94 13.56
C GLU A 212 16.83 9.62 14.35
N LEU A 213 16.82 8.55 15.15
CA LEU A 213 18.01 8.09 15.88
C LEU A 213 19.12 7.59 14.95
N ALA A 214 18.77 6.90 13.87
CA ALA A 214 19.73 6.43 12.87
C ALA A 214 20.41 7.60 12.16
N HIS A 215 19.63 8.62 11.74
CA HIS A 215 20.16 9.82 11.09
C HIS A 215 21.06 10.66 12.01
N LYS A 216 20.72 10.76 13.31
CA LYS A 216 21.60 11.43 14.30
C LYS A 216 22.99 10.79 14.37
N GLY A 217 23.08 9.47 14.24
CA GLY A 217 24.34 8.74 14.18
C GLY A 217 25.19 9.08 12.95
N ALA A 218 24.56 9.19 11.78
CA ALA A 218 25.25 9.59 10.54
C ALA A 218 25.78 11.03 10.62
N HIS A 219 24.99 11.95 11.15
CA HIS A 219 25.45 13.33 11.36
C HIS A 219 26.58 13.44 12.40
N ALA A 220 26.60 12.58 13.42
CA ALA A 220 27.71 12.54 14.38
C ALA A 220 29.03 12.12 13.73
N LEU A 221 29.00 11.15 12.81
CA LEU A 221 30.17 10.76 12.02
C LEU A 221 30.67 11.91 11.13
N ALA A 222 29.75 12.60 10.44
CA ALA A 222 30.11 13.75 9.61
C ALA A 222 30.73 14.90 10.43
N LYS A 223 30.16 15.20 11.61
CA LYS A 223 30.71 16.20 12.54
C LYS A 223 32.09 15.77 13.07
N GLY A 224 32.28 14.49 13.40
CA GLY A 224 33.57 13.94 13.82
C GLY A 224 34.65 14.08 12.74
N GLY A 225 34.32 13.77 11.48
CA GLY A 225 35.22 13.97 10.35
C GLY A 225 35.61 15.44 10.16
N PHE A 226 34.65 16.37 10.27
CA PHE A 226 34.94 17.81 10.20
C PHE A 226 35.87 18.28 11.32
N VAL A 227 35.63 17.85 12.56
CA VAL A 227 36.49 18.19 13.71
C VAL A 227 37.90 17.64 13.53
N ALA A 228 38.05 16.42 13.01
CA ALA A 228 39.37 15.83 12.72
C ALA A 228 40.13 16.65 11.65
N LEU A 229 39.46 17.06 10.58
CA LEU A 229 40.06 17.91 9.54
C LEU A 229 40.43 19.30 10.04
N ALA A 230 39.55 19.94 10.82
CA ALA A 230 39.83 21.24 11.43
C ALA A 230 40.98 21.15 12.46
N GLY A 231 41.02 20.06 13.23
CA GLY A 231 42.11 19.76 14.16
C GLY A 231 43.44 19.56 13.43
N TRP A 232 43.46 18.78 12.34
CA TRP A 232 44.65 18.61 11.50
C TRP A 232 45.13 19.93 10.90
N TRP A 233 44.22 20.75 10.37
CA TRP A 233 44.55 22.08 9.86
C TRP A 233 45.17 22.97 10.95
N GLY A 234 44.60 22.96 12.16
CA GLY A 234 45.13 23.69 13.31
C GLY A 234 46.52 23.20 13.75
N VAL A 235 46.76 21.88 13.72
CA VAL A 235 48.08 21.30 14.01
C VAL A 235 49.11 21.77 12.99
N VAL A 236 48.80 21.71 11.68
CA VAL A 236 49.70 22.18 10.62
C VAL A 236 49.98 23.67 10.80
N TYR A 237 48.96 24.49 11.01
CA TYR A 237 49.11 25.93 11.25
C TYR A 237 50.03 26.22 12.46
N TYR A 238 49.78 25.57 13.59
CA TYR A 238 50.58 25.78 14.80
C TYR A 238 52.04 25.35 14.61
N VAL A 239 52.30 24.21 13.99
CA VAL A 239 53.66 23.74 13.74
C VAL A 239 54.40 24.68 12.78
N THR A 240 53.73 25.17 11.73
CA THR A 240 54.34 26.08 10.75
C THR A 240 54.64 27.47 11.32
N PHE A 241 53.73 28.07 12.09
CA PHE A 241 53.87 29.46 12.53
C PHE A 241 54.42 29.63 13.95
N HIS A 242 54.25 28.64 14.83
CA HIS A 242 54.64 28.73 16.25
C HIS A 242 55.82 27.83 16.63
N THR A 243 56.35 27.01 15.72
CA THR A 243 57.49 26.13 16.00
C THR A 243 58.67 26.50 15.11
N GLU A 244 59.88 26.39 15.65
CA GLU A 244 61.14 26.69 14.93
C GLU A 244 61.47 25.65 13.83
N MET A 245 60.68 24.57 13.72
CA MET A 245 60.86 23.47 12.76
C MET A 245 60.59 23.86 11.30
N GLY A 246 60.07 25.07 11.05
CA GLY A 246 59.93 25.65 9.72
C GLY A 246 59.03 24.84 8.76
N TRP A 247 58.91 25.34 7.53
CA TRP A 247 58.12 24.68 6.48
C TRP A 247 58.80 23.43 5.88
N ASP A 248 60.13 23.35 5.97
CA ASP A 248 60.95 22.28 5.39
C ASP A 248 60.61 20.89 5.97
N LEU A 249 60.24 20.82 7.25
CA LEU A 249 59.78 19.56 7.87
C LEU A 249 58.30 19.24 7.55
N VAL A 250 57.45 20.27 7.43
CA VAL A 250 55.99 20.12 7.31
C VAL A 250 55.59 19.67 5.91
N GLU A 251 56.32 20.09 4.88
CA GLU A 251 56.08 19.75 3.48
C GLU A 251 55.97 18.22 3.24
N PRO A 252 57.01 17.39 3.50
CA PRO A 252 56.92 15.95 3.27
C PRO A 252 55.88 15.24 4.15
N VAL A 253 55.66 15.74 5.38
CA VAL A 253 54.69 15.16 6.32
C VAL A 253 53.26 15.34 5.80
N THR A 254 52.93 16.51 5.27
CA THR A 254 51.59 16.76 4.70
C THR A 254 51.33 15.95 3.44
N TYR A 255 52.34 15.77 2.57
CA TYR A 255 52.25 14.88 1.41
C TYR A 255 51.98 13.43 1.81
N LEU A 256 52.75 12.89 2.77
CA LEU A 256 52.56 11.53 3.27
C LEU A 256 51.20 11.34 3.96
N ALA A 257 50.75 12.34 4.73
CA ALA A 257 49.43 12.30 5.38
C ALA A 257 48.29 12.32 4.35
N GLY A 258 48.40 13.15 3.30
CA GLY A 258 47.44 13.18 2.20
C GLY A 258 47.37 11.85 1.45
N LEU A 259 48.53 11.28 1.08
CA LEU A 259 48.61 9.97 0.43
C LEU A 259 48.05 8.86 1.32
N SER A 260 48.35 8.89 2.62
CA SER A 260 47.82 7.93 3.59
C SER A 260 46.30 8.04 3.75
N THR A 261 45.74 9.25 3.68
CA THR A 261 44.29 9.49 3.75
C THR A 261 43.58 8.95 2.51
N ILE A 262 44.15 9.18 1.31
CA ILE A 262 43.63 8.62 0.07
C ILE A 262 43.72 7.09 0.10
N MET A 263 44.85 6.54 0.55
CA MET A 263 45.03 5.09 0.69
C MET A 263 44.04 4.49 1.69
N GLY A 264 43.84 5.12 2.85
CA GLY A 264 42.84 4.73 3.83
C GLY A 264 41.41 4.81 3.30
N GLY A 265 41.07 5.88 2.58
CA GLY A 265 39.79 6.02 1.90
C GLY A 265 39.56 4.94 0.85
N TYR A 266 40.60 4.57 0.09
CA TYR A 266 40.55 3.49 -0.89
C TYR A 266 40.41 2.10 -0.24
N LEU A 267 41.11 1.84 0.87
CA LEU A 267 40.92 0.62 1.66
C LEU A 267 39.50 0.54 2.24
N TRP A 268 38.99 1.64 2.79
CA TRP A 268 37.61 1.71 3.29
C TRP A 268 36.62 1.49 2.15
N PHE A 269 36.86 2.10 0.99
CA PHE A 269 36.09 1.89 -0.22
C PHE A 269 36.11 0.42 -0.68
N LEU A 270 37.27 -0.24 -0.72
CA LEU A 270 37.36 -1.66 -1.08
C LEU A 270 36.67 -2.57 -0.06
N PHE A 271 36.77 -2.25 1.23
CA PHE A 271 36.12 -3.01 2.30
C PHE A 271 34.60 -2.93 2.23
N ILE A 272 34.05 -1.74 1.94
CA ILE A 272 32.59 -1.55 1.82
C ILE A 272 32.03 -2.02 0.46
N SER A 273 32.84 -1.98 -0.60
CA SER A 273 32.39 -2.22 -1.98
C SER A 273 32.55 -3.66 -2.47
N ARG A 274 32.79 -4.61 -1.57
CA ARG A 274 33.00 -6.01 -1.95
C ARG A 274 31.73 -6.68 -2.50
N ASP A 275 30.55 -6.16 -2.17
CA ASP A 275 29.27 -6.57 -2.75
C ASP A 275 28.29 -5.37 -2.72
N LEU A 276 27.60 -5.10 -3.84
CA LEU A 276 26.54 -4.10 -4.06
C LEU A 276 26.96 -2.63 -4.25
N SER A 277 26.93 -2.20 -5.52
CA SER A 277 26.66 -0.84 -6.03
C SER A 277 27.16 0.36 -5.21
N TYR A 278 28.01 1.19 -5.82
CA TYR A 278 28.50 2.48 -5.29
C TYR A 278 27.41 3.39 -4.67
N LYS A 279 26.13 3.25 -5.09
CA LYS A 279 25.00 4.01 -4.55
C LYS A 279 24.42 3.45 -3.24
N ALA A 280 24.74 2.21 -2.87
CA ALA A 280 24.21 1.54 -1.69
C ALA A 280 25.09 1.70 -0.43
N ALA A 281 26.38 2.02 -0.56
CA ALA A 281 27.33 1.94 0.55
C ALA A 281 26.99 2.85 1.76
N MET A 282 26.57 4.10 1.54
CA MET A 282 26.14 5.00 2.63
C MET A 282 24.84 4.47 3.28
N ASN A 283 23.88 4.10 2.43
CA ASN A 283 22.57 3.58 2.86
C ASN A 283 22.72 2.25 3.61
N VAL A 284 23.73 1.43 3.31
CA VAL A 284 24.02 0.16 3.99
C VAL A 284 24.47 0.39 5.44
N THR A 285 25.22 1.46 5.74
CA THR A 285 25.65 1.73 7.13
C THR A 285 24.50 2.25 7.99
N VAL A 286 23.66 3.12 7.42
CA VAL A 286 22.45 3.62 8.08
C VAL A 286 21.44 2.50 8.24
N SER A 287 21.18 1.71 7.20
CA SER A 287 20.21 0.60 7.25
C SER A 287 20.63 -0.53 8.19
N ARG A 288 21.93 -0.85 8.30
CA ARG A 288 22.41 -1.80 9.31
C ARG A 288 22.13 -1.33 10.73
N ARG A 289 22.38 -0.05 11.02
CA ARG A 289 22.09 0.53 12.34
C ARG A 289 20.59 0.62 12.59
N GLN A 290 19.82 0.98 11.57
CA GLN A 290 18.36 1.04 11.60
C GLN A 290 17.75 -0.33 11.87
N ASN A 291 18.21 -1.38 11.19
CA ASN A 291 17.79 -2.76 11.41
C ASN A 291 18.13 -3.26 12.83
N ALA A 292 19.28 -2.86 13.38
CA ALA A 292 19.61 -3.16 14.77
C ALA A 292 18.64 -2.46 15.74
N LEU A 293 18.32 -1.18 15.50
CA LEU A 293 17.33 -0.42 16.29
C LEU A 293 15.92 -1.02 16.17
N TYR A 294 15.54 -1.51 14.98
CA TYR A 294 14.28 -2.21 14.79
C TYR A 294 14.19 -3.49 15.62
N GLN A 295 15.25 -4.30 15.66
CA GLN A 295 15.30 -5.50 16.50
C GLN A 295 15.24 -5.17 17.98
N GLU A 296 15.94 -4.12 18.43
CA GLU A 296 15.93 -3.67 19.84
C GLU A 296 14.53 -3.22 20.28
N ARG A 297 13.78 -2.56 19.38
CA ARG A 297 12.42 -2.08 19.66
C ARG A 297 11.32 -3.08 19.29
N GLY A 298 11.66 -4.23 18.74
CA GLY A 298 10.71 -5.24 18.29
C GLY A 298 9.85 -4.81 17.10
N PHE A 299 10.36 -3.91 16.26
CA PHE A 299 9.72 -3.53 15.00
C PHE A 299 10.03 -4.58 13.93
N ASP A 300 8.98 -5.08 13.28
CA ASP A 300 9.09 -6.05 12.18
C ASP A 300 8.85 -5.35 10.83
N PRO A 301 9.91 -5.14 10.01
CA PRO A 301 9.78 -4.51 8.70
C PRO A 301 8.89 -5.28 7.73
N GLN A 302 8.87 -6.62 7.79
CA GLN A 302 8.09 -7.45 6.87
C GLN A 302 6.59 -7.29 7.15
N LYS A 303 6.22 -7.29 8.43
CA LYS A 303 4.84 -7.05 8.86
C LYS A 303 4.37 -5.64 8.47
N TRP A 304 5.24 -4.64 8.62
CA TRP A 304 4.96 -3.26 8.17
C TRP A 304 4.63 -3.21 6.68
N GLU A 305 5.51 -3.76 5.84
CA GLU A 305 5.33 -3.76 4.38
C GLU A 305 4.05 -4.46 3.95
N GLN A 306 3.70 -5.57 4.62
CA GLN A 306 2.47 -6.31 4.35
C GLN A 306 1.23 -5.49 4.71
N ILE A 307 1.18 -4.89 5.90
CA ILE A 307 0.00 -4.14 6.35
C ILE A 307 -0.21 -2.88 5.52
N VAL A 308 0.88 -2.19 5.14
CA VAL A 308 0.81 -1.03 4.25
C VAL A 308 0.30 -1.45 2.86
N TYR A 309 0.78 -2.58 2.33
CA TYR A 309 0.31 -3.10 1.06
C TYR A 309 -1.19 -3.45 1.09
N ASP A 310 -1.62 -4.26 2.07
CA ASP A 310 -3.02 -4.64 2.26
C ASP A 310 -3.92 -3.40 2.47
N ALA A 311 -3.41 -2.35 3.12
CA ALA A 311 -4.12 -1.10 3.31
C ALA A 311 -4.27 -0.31 2.01
N ASN A 312 -3.22 -0.22 1.19
CA ASN A 312 -3.28 0.45 -0.11
C ASN A 312 -4.14 -0.34 -1.12
N GLU A 313 -4.12 -1.67 -1.09
CA GLU A 313 -5.03 -2.51 -1.86
C GLU A 313 -6.49 -2.21 -1.50
N LEU A 314 -6.83 -2.21 -0.20
CA LEU A 314 -8.17 -1.85 0.26
C LEU A 314 -8.57 -0.42 -0.08
N ARG A 315 -7.63 0.54 -0.07
CA ARG A 315 -7.90 1.92 -0.54
C ARG A 315 -8.27 1.94 -2.01
N ARG A 316 -7.53 1.20 -2.85
CA ARG A 316 -7.80 1.11 -4.30
C ARG A 316 -9.16 0.45 -4.55
N GLU A 317 -9.48 -0.64 -3.87
CA GLU A 317 -10.79 -1.30 -3.97
C GLU A 317 -11.95 -0.37 -3.61
N ILE A 318 -11.83 0.40 -2.52
CA ILE A 318 -12.88 1.32 -2.09
C ILE A 318 -12.99 2.50 -3.07
N LYS A 319 -11.89 2.99 -3.62
CA LYS A 319 -11.90 4.02 -4.69
C LYS A 319 -12.58 3.52 -5.95
N THR A 320 -12.27 2.31 -6.40
CA THR A 320 -12.93 1.69 -7.55
C THR A 320 -14.43 1.55 -7.29
N ALA A 321 -14.81 1.08 -6.11
CA ALA A 321 -16.21 1.03 -5.70
C ALA A 321 -16.86 2.42 -5.64
N ALA A 322 -16.13 3.46 -5.27
CA ALA A 322 -16.64 4.82 -5.21
C ALA A 322 -16.92 5.37 -6.62
N HIS A 323 -15.97 5.16 -7.54
CA HIS A 323 -16.10 5.49 -8.96
C HIS A 323 -17.26 4.73 -9.62
N GLU A 324 -17.40 3.44 -9.33
CA GLU A 324 -18.52 2.62 -9.80
C GLU A 324 -19.89 3.19 -9.40
N TYR A 325 -20.02 3.74 -8.19
CA TYR A 325 -21.28 4.30 -7.71
C TYR A 325 -21.44 5.79 -8.01
N GLY A 326 -20.43 6.43 -8.63
CA GLY A 326 -20.41 7.87 -8.91
C GLY A 326 -20.34 8.73 -7.64
N VAL A 327 -19.75 8.22 -6.56
CA VAL A 327 -19.67 8.91 -5.26
C VAL A 327 -18.23 9.27 -4.95
N ASP A 328 -17.99 10.49 -4.48
CA ASP A 328 -16.68 10.90 -3.98
C ASP A 328 -16.42 10.33 -2.58
N TRP A 329 -15.44 9.44 -2.46
CA TRP A 329 -15.06 8.87 -1.17
C TRP A 329 -13.98 9.73 -0.47
N ASP A 330 -14.36 10.30 0.67
CA ASP A 330 -13.44 11.04 1.54
C ASP A 330 -12.63 10.08 2.44
N GLU A 331 -11.38 9.84 2.05
CA GLU A 331 -10.44 8.95 2.73
C GLU A 331 -10.10 9.39 4.16
N MET A 332 -10.09 10.69 4.44
CA MET A 332 -9.63 11.22 5.72
C MET A 332 -10.53 10.75 6.88
N LYS A 333 -11.83 10.60 6.61
CA LYS A 333 -12.82 10.13 7.59
C LYS A 333 -12.55 8.69 8.06
N ASP A 334 -11.97 7.85 7.20
CA ASP A 334 -11.72 6.45 7.52
C ASP A 334 -10.29 6.15 7.96
N LEU A 335 -9.32 6.90 7.45
CA LEU A 335 -7.93 6.77 7.88
C LEU A 335 -7.71 7.35 9.29
N GLY A 336 -8.54 8.29 9.75
CA GLY A 336 -8.45 8.82 11.12
C GLY A 336 -7.31 9.81 11.34
N GLY A 337 -6.72 10.33 10.27
CA GLY A 337 -5.72 11.41 10.31
C GLY A 337 -4.92 11.56 9.02
N GLU A 338 -4.37 12.75 8.81
CA GLU A 338 -3.50 13.07 7.67
C GLU A 338 -2.15 12.32 7.74
N ALA A 339 -1.63 12.09 8.95
CA ALA A 339 -0.35 11.41 9.15
C ALA A 339 -0.32 9.98 8.59
N VAL A 340 -1.42 9.22 8.69
CA VAL A 340 -1.46 7.86 8.12
C VAL A 340 -1.61 7.92 6.60
N LYS A 341 -2.37 8.90 6.10
CA LYS A 341 -2.51 9.12 4.66
C LYS A 341 -1.16 9.42 4.01
N GLU A 342 -0.39 10.35 4.59
CA GLU A 342 0.95 10.71 4.12
C GLU A 342 1.88 9.49 4.08
N VAL A 343 1.92 8.70 5.16
CA VAL A 343 2.76 7.49 5.21
C VAL A 343 2.34 6.46 4.16
N LEU A 344 1.04 6.27 3.95
CA LEU A 344 0.56 5.33 2.94
C LEU A 344 0.83 5.81 1.50
N GLU A 345 0.83 7.12 1.26
CA GLU A 345 1.16 7.73 -0.04
C GLU A 345 2.66 7.68 -0.32
N GLU A 346 3.50 8.05 0.66
CA GLU A 346 4.97 7.96 0.53
C GLU A 346 5.41 6.51 0.27
N GLU A 347 4.83 5.54 0.96
CA GLU A 347 5.15 4.11 0.75
C GLU A 347 4.62 3.56 -0.59
N ASP A 348 3.51 4.10 -1.13
CA ASP A 348 3.01 3.72 -2.46
C ASP A 348 3.89 4.30 -3.57
N GLU A 349 4.30 5.56 -3.44
CA GLU A 349 5.18 6.27 -4.39
C GLU A 349 6.62 5.75 -4.37
N SER A 350 7.12 5.35 -3.19
CA SER A 350 8.48 4.82 -3.04
C SER A 350 8.67 3.44 -3.68
N ARG A 351 7.59 2.73 -4.00
CA ARG A 351 7.66 1.46 -4.71
C ARG A 351 7.89 1.73 -6.19
N PRO A 352 8.98 1.21 -6.80
CA PRO A 352 9.18 1.33 -8.23
C PRO A 352 8.01 0.67 -8.95
N ASN A 353 7.28 1.46 -9.73
CA ASN A 353 6.13 1.00 -10.49
C ASN A 353 6.61 -0.10 -11.44
N LYS A 354 6.29 -1.36 -11.14
CA LYS A 354 6.87 -2.51 -11.84
C LYS A 354 6.13 -2.82 -13.16
N GLY A 355 5.54 -1.82 -13.80
CA GLY A 355 4.68 -2.03 -14.97
C GLY A 355 4.18 -0.81 -15.74
N GLU A 356 4.86 0.34 -15.69
CA GLU A 356 4.53 1.49 -16.56
C GLU A 356 5.77 1.95 -17.35
N ASP A 357 6.30 1.02 -18.15
CA ASP A 357 7.15 1.30 -19.31
C ASP A 357 6.57 0.45 -20.46
N GLU A 358 5.38 0.80 -20.97
CA GLU A 358 4.81 0.38 -22.27
C GLU A 358 3.34 0.82 -22.33
N VAL A 359 3.06 2.04 -22.79
CA VAL A 359 2.18 2.42 -23.92
C VAL A 359 2.36 3.94 -24.12
N ASP A 360 3.46 4.35 -24.75
CA ASP A 360 3.44 5.54 -25.61
C ASP A 360 2.72 5.08 -26.88
N ASN A 361 1.48 5.53 -27.09
CA ASN A 361 0.94 5.63 -28.44
C ASN A 361 1.23 7.06 -28.90
N ASP A 362 2.34 7.18 -29.61
CA ASP A 362 2.42 8.09 -30.74
C ASP A 362 1.22 7.80 -31.65
N ASP A 363 0.39 8.82 -31.91
CA ASP A 363 0.00 9.17 -33.28
C ASP A 363 -0.68 10.56 -33.32
N ASP A 364 -0.03 11.39 -34.14
CA ASP A 364 -0.52 12.55 -34.88
C ASP A 364 -0.62 13.93 -34.21
N ALA A 365 0.52 14.61 -34.31
CA ALA A 365 0.62 16.03 -34.62
C ALA A 365 -0.23 16.42 -35.85
N ASP A 366 -0.92 17.57 -35.77
CA ASP A 366 -0.61 18.66 -36.68
C ASP A 366 -0.99 20.02 -36.10
N ALA A 367 -0.16 20.99 -36.47
CA ALA A 367 0.01 22.32 -35.90
C ALA A 367 -1.12 23.32 -36.19
N ASP A 368 -1.33 24.31 -35.31
CA ASP A 368 -0.81 25.67 -35.55
C ASP A 368 -1.13 26.65 -34.39
N ASP A 369 -0.04 27.16 -33.81
CA ASP A 369 0.31 28.57 -33.54
C ASP A 369 -0.72 29.54 -32.92
N ASP A 370 -0.50 30.03 -31.69
CA ASP A 370 0.46 31.12 -31.39
C ASP A 370 0.15 31.81 -30.01
N ASN A 371 1.24 32.14 -29.31
CA ASN A 371 1.43 33.23 -28.34
C ASN A 371 0.50 33.45 -27.12
N SER A 372 1.03 33.23 -25.90
CA SER A 372 1.67 34.32 -25.14
C SER A 372 2.01 33.94 -23.69
N LYS A 373 3.25 34.24 -23.33
CA LYS A 373 3.84 34.10 -21.99
C LYS A 373 3.22 35.10 -21.01
N THR A 374 2.95 34.71 -19.77
CA THR A 374 3.24 35.57 -18.61
C THR A 374 3.55 34.73 -17.35
N ARG A 375 4.80 34.84 -16.90
CA ARG A 375 5.30 34.37 -15.60
C ARG A 375 4.79 35.30 -14.49
N GLY A 376 4.06 34.77 -13.51
CA GLY A 376 3.62 35.50 -12.31
C GLY A 376 4.39 35.07 -11.05
N ARG A 377 5.53 35.72 -10.80
CA ARG A 377 6.33 35.56 -9.57
C ARG A 377 5.76 36.49 -8.49
N LYS A 378 5.01 35.96 -7.50
CA LYS A 378 4.45 36.76 -6.39
C LYS A 378 5.50 36.98 -5.29
N SER A 379 6.11 38.16 -5.30
CA SER A 379 6.82 38.77 -4.17
C SER A 379 5.80 39.31 -3.16
N ARG A 380 6.01 39.00 -1.87
CA ARG A 380 5.18 39.46 -0.73
C ARG A 380 6.03 40.31 0.21
N ARG A 381 5.83 41.63 0.15
CA ARG A 381 6.10 42.68 1.16
C ARG A 381 5.47 43.95 0.55
N GLN A 382 4.71 44.81 1.22
CA GLN A 382 4.58 45.17 2.63
C GLN A 382 3.35 46.10 2.70
N LYS A 383 2.57 46.10 3.80
CA LYS A 383 1.74 47.24 4.19
C LYS A 383 2.08 47.59 5.63
N GLU A 384 2.83 48.69 5.73
CA GLU A 384 2.78 49.79 6.69
C GLU A 384 2.07 49.60 8.05
N HIS A 385 2.82 49.91 9.10
CA HIS A 385 2.41 50.84 10.16
C HIS A 385 3.68 51.48 10.76
N GLY A 386 3.69 52.82 10.87
CA GLY A 386 4.72 53.60 11.55
C GLY A 386 5.22 54.76 10.72
#